data_AF-A0A4Y2GSK3-F1
#
_entry.id   AF-A0A4Y2GSK3-F1
#
_cell.length_a   1.000
_cell.length_b   1.000
_cell.length_c   1.000
_cell.angle_alpha   90.00
_cell.angle_beta   90.00
_cell.angle_gamma   90.00
#
_symmetry.space_group_name_H-M   'P 1'
#
loop_
_entity.id
_entity.type
_entity.pdbx_description
1 polymer ?
#
loop_
_entity_poly.entity_id
_entity_poly.type
_entity_poly.pdbx_seq_one_letter_code
_entity_poly.pdbx_strand_id
1 'polypeptide(L)'
;AEVAAIDFAAFWALENKVHINTHIDSQSSIKSLRNARSRSAIANKVKKICYFVKGSVGLTWDKAHAGDPGNKLADDHAKSAIAEGEKLEILTPYSCLKFKIENNLINDWQETWDGYDIELGRRIKDFVSKMNSKFLVFTKYLISFLSGHGPLPYYLNRFKKLNSSLCPCGSIGDVDQCVFSANTPKISIQGNQ
;
A
#
# COMPACT_ATOMS: atom_id res chain seq x y z
N ALA A 1 -12.21 -11.45 -13.41
CA ALA A 1 -13.17 -11.57 -14.52
C ALA A 1 -12.44 -11.87 -15.83
N GLU A 2 -11.67 -10.92 -16.38
CA GLU A 2 -11.04 -11.04 -17.70
C GLU A 2 -10.17 -12.29 -17.91
N VAL A 3 -9.20 -12.57 -17.03
CA VAL A 3 -8.35 -13.77 -17.17
C VAL A 3 -9.17 -15.07 -17.05
N ALA A 4 -10.29 -15.05 -16.31
CA ALA A 4 -11.21 -16.19 -16.24
C ALA A 4 -12.03 -16.34 -17.52
N ALA A 5 -12.45 -15.24 -18.14
CA ALA A 5 -13.09 -15.26 -19.45
C ALA A 5 -12.15 -15.84 -20.53
N ILE A 6 -10.86 -15.49 -20.49
CA ILE A 6 -9.84 -16.07 -21.38
C ILE A 6 -9.66 -17.56 -21.11
N ASP A 7 -9.62 -17.99 -19.84
CA ASP A 7 -9.55 -19.41 -19.46
C ASP A 7 -10.72 -20.21 -20.04
N PHE A 8 -11.93 -19.68 -19.91
CA PHE A 8 -13.15 -20.30 -20.43
C PHE A 8 -13.14 -20.38 -21.96
N ALA A 9 -12.83 -19.27 -22.65
CA ALA A 9 -12.77 -19.23 -24.11
C ALA A 9 -11.70 -20.18 -24.67
N ALA A 10 -10.51 -20.21 -24.05
CA ALA A 10 -9.42 -21.09 -24.46
C ALA A 10 -9.76 -22.57 -24.24
N PHE A 11 -10.43 -22.88 -23.13
CA PHE A 11 -10.89 -24.25 -22.85
C PHE A 11 -11.98 -24.69 -23.84
N TRP A 12 -12.98 -23.82 -24.11
CA TRP A 12 -14.03 -24.10 -25.09
C TRP A 12 -13.46 -24.34 -26.48
N ALA A 13 -12.48 -23.54 -26.92
CA ALA A 13 -11.81 -23.73 -28.20
C ALA A 13 -11.03 -25.06 -28.28
N LEU A 14 -10.38 -25.46 -27.17
CA LEU A 14 -9.69 -26.74 -27.06
C LEU A 14 -10.66 -27.92 -27.20
N GLU A 15 -11.80 -27.91 -26.49
CA GLU A 15 -12.79 -28.98 -26.55
C GLU A 15 -13.41 -29.12 -27.95
N ASN A 16 -13.71 -27.99 -28.58
CA ASN A 16 -14.34 -27.95 -29.90
C ASN A 16 -13.34 -28.06 -31.06
N LYS A 17 -12.04 -28.07 -30.77
CA LYS A 17 -10.94 -28.12 -31.77
C LYS A 17 -11.03 -27.00 -32.80
N VAL A 18 -11.43 -25.81 -32.36
CA VAL A 18 -11.56 -24.62 -33.21
C VAL A 18 -10.45 -23.62 -32.94
N HIS A 19 -10.10 -22.84 -33.97
CA HIS A 19 -9.20 -21.70 -33.82
C HIS A 19 -10.03 -20.46 -33.49
N ILE A 20 -9.75 -19.82 -32.35
CA ILE A 20 -10.36 -18.56 -31.95
C ILE A 20 -9.30 -17.47 -31.83
N ASN A 21 -9.68 -16.23 -32.13
CA ASN A 21 -8.91 -15.05 -31.77
C ASN A 21 -9.69 -14.30 -30.68
N THR A 22 -9.11 -14.20 -29.49
CA THR A 22 -9.69 -13.48 -28.37
C THR A 22 -9.14 -12.06 -28.35
N HIS A 23 -10.05 -11.10 -28.48
CA HIS A 23 -9.78 -9.67 -28.38
C HIS A 23 -9.86 -9.26 -26.90
N ILE A 24 -8.80 -8.63 -26.40
CA ILE A 24 -8.65 -8.26 -24.97
C ILE A 24 -8.33 -6.78 -24.89
N ASP A 25 -9.16 -6.02 -24.18
CA ASP A 25 -8.93 -4.59 -23.97
C ASP A 25 -8.05 -4.28 -22.74
N SER A 26 -7.97 -5.22 -21.81
CA SER A 26 -7.21 -5.07 -20.58
C SER A 26 -5.72 -5.36 -20.73
N GLN A 27 -4.95 -4.28 -20.70
CA GLN A 27 -3.50 -4.34 -20.61
C GLN A 27 -3.01 -5.11 -19.37
N SER A 28 -3.76 -5.09 -18.27
CA SER A 28 -3.36 -5.77 -17.03
C SER A 28 -3.40 -7.30 -17.20
N SER A 29 -4.42 -7.81 -17.87
CA SER A 29 -4.56 -9.23 -18.21
C SER A 29 -3.45 -9.69 -19.14
N ILE A 30 -3.14 -8.91 -20.19
CA ILE A 30 -2.04 -9.23 -21.11
C ILE A 30 -0.69 -9.23 -20.40
N LYS A 31 -0.41 -8.22 -19.56
CA LYS A 31 0.83 -8.18 -18.76
C LYS A 31 0.94 -9.38 -17.83
N SER A 32 -0.17 -9.79 -17.20
CA SER A 32 -0.22 -10.99 -16.35
C SER A 32 0.08 -12.27 -17.13
N LEU A 33 -0.48 -12.41 -18.34
CA LEU A 33 -0.24 -13.56 -19.21
C LEU A 33 1.16 -13.57 -19.83
N ARG A 34 1.77 -12.42 -20.11
CA ARG A 34 3.17 -12.32 -20.57
C ARG A 34 4.20 -12.56 -19.47
N ASN A 35 3.85 -12.33 -18.21
CA ASN A 35 4.80 -12.50 -17.10
C ASN A 35 5.20 -13.97 -16.88
N ALA A 36 6.44 -14.34 -17.22
CA ALA A 36 6.95 -15.71 -17.06
C ALA A 36 6.84 -16.26 -15.62
N ARG A 37 6.86 -15.40 -14.59
CA ARG A 37 6.79 -15.77 -13.17
C ARG A 37 5.51 -15.26 -12.52
N SER A 38 4.35 -15.48 -13.16
CA SER A 38 3.07 -15.06 -12.58
C SER A 38 2.76 -15.87 -11.31
N ARG A 39 2.36 -15.18 -10.24
CA ARG A 39 1.86 -15.80 -9.00
C ARG A 39 0.38 -16.19 -9.08
N SER A 40 -0.31 -15.79 -10.16
CA SER A 40 -1.72 -16.05 -10.34
C SER A 40 -1.94 -17.47 -10.88
N ALA A 41 -2.63 -18.31 -10.11
CA ALA A 41 -2.95 -19.68 -10.51
C ALA A 41 -3.73 -19.73 -11.82
N ILE A 42 -4.74 -18.86 -11.98
CA ILE A 42 -5.56 -18.79 -13.19
C ILE A 42 -4.75 -18.31 -14.39
N ALA A 43 -3.87 -17.32 -14.22
CA ALA A 43 -2.99 -16.89 -15.31
C ALA A 43 -2.04 -18.01 -15.76
N ASN A 44 -1.52 -18.81 -14.82
CA ASN A 44 -0.66 -19.94 -15.14
C ASN A 44 -1.44 -21.09 -15.81
N LYS A 45 -2.71 -21.30 -15.42
CA LYS A 45 -3.62 -22.25 -16.09
C LYS A 45 -3.84 -21.84 -17.55
N VAL A 46 -4.23 -20.58 -17.80
CA VAL A 46 -4.41 -20.03 -19.15
C VAL A 46 -3.15 -20.20 -20.00
N LYS A 47 -1.97 -19.85 -19.47
CA LYS A 47 -0.70 -20.02 -20.20
C LYS A 47 -0.46 -21.48 -20.62
N LYS A 48 -0.76 -22.43 -19.72
CA LYS A 48 -0.64 -23.87 -20.04
C LYS A 48 -1.59 -24.23 -21.16
N ILE A 49 -2.85 -23.81 -21.10
CA ILE A 49 -3.83 -24.05 -22.17
C ILE A 49 -3.28 -23.47 -23.47
N CYS A 50 -2.97 -22.17 -23.52
CA CYS A 50 -2.42 -21.52 -24.71
C CYS A 50 -1.18 -22.24 -25.28
N TYR A 51 -0.30 -22.77 -24.42
CA TYR A 51 0.84 -23.59 -24.83
C TYR A 51 0.41 -24.92 -25.45
N PHE A 52 -0.52 -25.65 -24.82
CA PHE A 52 -1.02 -26.93 -25.30
C PHE A 52 -1.79 -26.80 -26.63
N VAL A 53 -2.53 -25.71 -26.85
CA VAL A 53 -3.30 -25.52 -28.09
C VAL A 53 -2.46 -25.03 -29.29
N LYS A 54 -1.12 -24.92 -29.19
CA LYS A 54 -0.19 -24.60 -30.31
C LYS A 54 -0.74 -23.62 -31.38
N GLY A 55 -1.40 -22.53 -30.98
CA GLY A 55 -1.94 -21.53 -31.90
C GLY A 55 -3.43 -21.61 -32.23
N SER A 56 -4.22 -22.47 -31.56
CA SER A 56 -5.70 -22.41 -31.64
C SER A 56 -6.33 -21.25 -30.89
N VAL A 57 -5.56 -20.55 -30.05
CA VAL A 57 -6.04 -19.35 -29.35
C VAL A 57 -5.07 -18.21 -29.63
N GLY A 58 -5.47 -17.30 -30.52
CA GLY A 58 -4.82 -16.00 -30.70
C GLY A 58 -5.29 -15.04 -29.61
N LEU A 59 -4.37 -14.25 -29.04
CA LEU A 59 -4.70 -13.18 -28.11
C LEU A 59 -4.30 -11.85 -28.75
N THR A 60 -5.29 -11.02 -29.08
CA THR A 60 -5.07 -9.69 -29.66
C THR A 60 -5.41 -8.64 -28.62
N TRP A 61 -4.53 -7.64 -28.47
CA TRP A 61 -4.85 -6.48 -27.65
C TRP A 61 -5.62 -5.47 -28.47
N ASP A 62 -6.76 -5.04 -27.95
CA ASP A 62 -7.50 -3.91 -28.49
C ASP A 62 -7.56 -2.76 -27.52
N LYS A 63 -7.75 -1.57 -28.05
CA LYS A 63 -7.89 -0.39 -27.20
C LYS A 63 -9.33 -0.35 -26.68
N ALA A 64 -9.48 -0.28 -25.36
CA ALA A 64 -10.77 -0.04 -24.73
C ALA A 64 -11.46 1.18 -25.37
N HIS A 65 -12.77 1.05 -25.61
CA HIS A 65 -13.62 2.08 -26.21
C HIS A 65 -13.29 2.48 -27.66
N ALA A 66 -12.60 1.63 -28.43
CA ALA A 66 -12.42 1.83 -29.87
C ALA A 66 -13.70 1.63 -30.71
N GLY A 67 -14.87 1.49 -30.07
CA GLY A 67 -16.15 1.26 -30.73
C GLY A 67 -16.39 -0.20 -31.15
N ASP A 68 -15.60 -1.16 -30.64
CA ASP A 68 -15.80 -2.58 -30.91
C ASP A 68 -17.11 -3.07 -30.24
N PRO A 69 -18.11 -3.52 -31.04
CA PRO A 69 -19.38 -4.03 -30.51
C PRO A 69 -19.20 -5.25 -29.60
N GLY A 70 -18.20 -6.10 -29.88
CA GLY A 70 -17.90 -7.30 -29.10
C GLY A 70 -17.37 -6.96 -27.70
N ASN A 71 -16.50 -5.96 -27.59
CA ASN A 71 -16.01 -5.51 -26.27
C ASN A 71 -17.15 -4.92 -25.43
N LYS A 72 -18.01 -4.10 -26.06
CA LYS A 72 -19.18 -3.54 -25.37
C LYS A 72 -20.12 -4.64 -24.88
N LEU A 73 -20.39 -5.65 -25.71
CA LEU A 73 -21.21 -6.79 -25.34
C LEU A 73 -20.58 -7.58 -24.19
N ALA A 74 -19.27 -7.80 -24.21
CA ALA A 74 -18.54 -8.48 -23.14
C ALA A 74 -18.62 -7.69 -21.80
N ASP A 75 -18.45 -6.37 -21.85
CA ASP A 75 -18.59 -5.49 -20.68
C ASP A 75 -20.00 -5.53 -20.11
N ASP A 76 -21.02 -5.50 -20.97
CA ASP A 76 -22.42 -5.54 -20.54
C ASP A 76 -22.76 -6.90 -19.92
N HIS A 77 -22.27 -8.02 -20.48
CA HIS A 77 -22.36 -9.32 -19.82
C HIS A 77 -21.62 -9.38 -18.49
N ALA A 78 -20.43 -8.78 -18.39
CA ALA A 78 -19.67 -8.74 -17.15
C ALA A 78 -20.42 -7.94 -16.05
N LYS A 79 -21.13 -6.86 -16.42
CA LYS A 79 -21.99 -6.10 -15.50
C LYS A 79 -23.21 -6.91 -15.07
N SER A 80 -23.90 -7.56 -16.00
CA SER A 80 -25.04 -8.43 -15.65
C SER A 80 -24.62 -9.55 -14.71
N ALA A 81 -23.45 -10.14 -14.93
CA ALA A 81 -22.90 -11.19 -14.06
C ALA A 81 -22.62 -10.73 -12.62
N ILE A 82 -22.48 -9.42 -12.35
CA ILE A 82 -22.36 -8.91 -10.97
C ILE A 82 -23.67 -9.11 -10.19
N ALA A 83 -24.82 -8.99 -10.86
CA ALA A 83 -26.15 -9.10 -10.24
C ALA A 83 -26.72 -10.52 -10.32
N GLU A 84 -26.56 -11.17 -11.46
CA GLU A 84 -27.25 -12.43 -11.81
C GLU A 84 -26.30 -13.62 -11.99
N GLY A 85 -24.98 -13.38 -11.96
CA GLY A 85 -23.98 -14.39 -12.26
C GLY A 85 -23.74 -15.37 -11.11
N GLU A 86 -23.21 -16.53 -11.46
CA GLU A 86 -22.70 -17.48 -10.46
C GLU A 86 -21.39 -17.00 -9.85
N LYS A 87 -21.25 -17.21 -8.55
CA LYS A 87 -20.03 -16.84 -7.82
C LYS A 87 -18.89 -17.79 -8.18
N LEU A 88 -17.95 -17.30 -8.97
CA LEU A 88 -16.66 -17.98 -9.16
C LEU A 88 -15.80 -17.81 -7.90
N GLU A 89 -15.49 -18.92 -7.22
CA GLU A 89 -14.56 -18.94 -6.10
C GLU A 89 -13.12 -18.79 -6.56
N ILE A 90 -12.74 -17.55 -6.87
CA ILE A 90 -11.35 -17.18 -7.12
C ILE A 90 -10.72 -16.86 -5.77
N LEU A 91 -9.61 -17.53 -5.45
CA LEU A 91 -8.82 -17.20 -4.25
C LEU A 91 -8.48 -15.72 -4.25
N THR A 92 -8.77 -15.05 -3.14
CA THR A 92 -8.48 -13.62 -3.00
C THR A 92 -6.98 -13.41 -3.20
N PRO A 93 -6.56 -12.52 -4.13
CA PRO A 93 -5.15 -12.26 -4.33
C PRO A 93 -4.47 -11.84 -3.04
N TYR A 94 -3.26 -12.35 -2.79
CA TYR A 94 -2.48 -12.00 -1.60
C TYR A 94 -2.35 -10.48 -1.40
N SER A 95 -2.19 -9.71 -2.49
CA SER A 95 -2.14 -8.25 -2.43
C SER A 95 -3.42 -7.63 -1.88
N CYS A 96 -4.59 -8.18 -2.21
CA CYS A 96 -5.88 -7.70 -1.70
C CYS A 96 -6.02 -8.02 -0.21
N LEU A 97 -5.66 -9.24 0.21
CA LEU A 97 -5.64 -9.60 1.63
C LEU A 97 -4.69 -8.71 2.42
N LYS A 98 -3.46 -8.54 1.93
CA LYS A 98 -2.45 -7.67 2.53
C LYS A 98 -2.96 -6.24 2.67
N PHE A 99 -3.55 -5.67 1.62
CA PHE A 99 -4.12 -4.32 1.64
C PHE A 99 -5.25 -4.17 2.67
N LYS A 100 -6.17 -5.15 2.75
CA LYS A 100 -7.26 -5.14 3.74
C LYS A 100 -6.72 -5.20 5.17
N ILE A 101 -5.76 -6.08 5.43
CA ILE A 101 -5.13 -6.21 6.75
C ILE A 101 -4.41 -4.91 7.12
N GLU A 102 -3.61 -4.35 6.21
CA GLU A 102 -2.89 -3.10 6.45
C GLU A 102 -3.85 -1.92 6.73
N ASN A 103 -4.95 -1.80 5.98
CA ASN A 103 -5.93 -0.75 6.22
C ASN A 103 -6.67 -0.92 7.54
N ASN A 104 -7.10 -2.14 7.88
CA ASN A 104 -7.76 -2.40 9.16
C ASN A 104 -6.82 -2.05 10.31
N LEU A 105 -5.56 -2.50 10.25
CA LEU A 105 -4.57 -2.18 11.26
C LEU A 105 -4.37 -0.66 11.40
N ILE A 106 -4.25 0.08 10.30
CA ILE A 106 -4.10 1.54 10.36
C ILE A 106 -5.34 2.23 10.93
N ASN A 107 -6.54 1.73 10.63
CA ASN A 107 -7.78 2.29 11.18
C ASN A 107 -7.89 2.04 12.69
N ASP A 108 -7.62 0.81 13.15
CA ASP A 108 -7.63 0.47 14.58
C ASP A 108 -6.62 1.31 15.37
N TRP A 109 -5.44 1.53 14.77
CA TRP A 109 -4.41 2.41 15.33
C TRP A 109 -4.84 3.88 15.33
N GLN A 110 -5.52 4.34 14.29
CA GLN A 110 -6.04 5.70 14.22
C GLN A 110 -7.10 5.95 15.28
N GLU A 111 -8.02 5.00 15.50
CA GLU A 111 -9.04 5.10 16.55
C GLU A 111 -8.40 5.19 17.93
N THR A 112 -7.42 4.33 18.20
CA THR A 112 -6.61 4.39 19.43
C THR A 112 -5.88 5.72 19.54
N TRP A 113 -5.30 6.20 18.43
CA TRP A 113 -4.59 7.47 18.40
C TRP A 113 -5.53 8.62 18.74
N ASP A 114 -6.69 8.70 18.12
CA ASP A 114 -7.67 9.77 18.33
C ASP A 114 -8.13 9.83 19.79
N GLY A 115 -8.39 8.67 20.41
CA GLY A 115 -8.78 8.56 21.82
C GLY A 115 -7.66 8.76 22.86
N TYR A 116 -6.39 8.85 22.44
CA TYR A 116 -5.25 8.96 23.35
C TYR A 116 -5.05 10.41 23.87
N ASP A 117 -5.45 10.69 25.12
CA ASP A 117 -5.39 12.04 25.75
C ASP A 117 -4.38 12.15 26.90
N ILE A 118 -3.20 11.55 26.75
CA ILE A 118 -2.08 11.76 27.68
C ILE A 118 -1.21 12.91 27.16
N GLU A 119 -0.70 13.76 28.05
CA GLU A 119 0.19 14.90 27.73
C GLU A 119 1.33 14.57 26.74
N LEU A 120 1.94 13.39 26.85
CA LEU A 120 2.97 12.93 25.90
C LEU A 120 2.41 12.65 24.49
N GLY A 121 1.19 12.14 24.41
CA GLY A 121 0.49 11.88 23.16
C GLY A 121 0.04 13.14 22.47
N ARG A 122 -0.41 14.15 23.24
CA ARG A 122 -0.87 15.44 22.72
C ARG A 122 0.22 16.15 21.91
N ARG A 123 1.46 16.18 22.41
CA ARG A 123 2.59 16.77 21.68
C ARG A 123 2.91 16.05 20.38
N ILE A 124 2.88 14.71 20.37
CA ILE A 124 3.15 13.96 19.14
C ILE A 124 2.02 14.17 18.13
N LYS A 125 0.76 14.33 18.57
CA LYS A 125 -0.39 14.65 17.71
C LYS A 125 -0.22 15.97 16.95
N ASP A 126 0.44 16.97 17.54
CA ASP A 126 0.71 18.25 16.87
C ASP A 126 1.61 18.08 15.62
N PHE A 127 2.51 17.08 15.64
CA PHE A 127 3.36 16.73 14.50
C PHE A 127 2.75 15.62 13.63
N VAL A 128 1.82 14.83 14.18
CA VAL A 128 1.31 13.57 13.61
C VAL A 128 -0.20 13.51 13.82
N SER A 129 -0.92 14.30 13.04
CA SER A 129 -2.38 14.36 13.12
C SER A 129 -3.06 13.08 12.62
N LYS A 130 -2.39 12.29 11.79
CA LYS A 130 -2.91 11.04 11.22
C LYS A 130 -1.86 9.94 11.22
N MET A 131 -2.27 8.75 11.67
CA MET A 131 -1.47 7.54 11.59
C MET A 131 -1.16 7.18 10.14
N ASN A 132 0.10 6.87 9.90
CA ASN A 132 0.61 6.44 8.61
C ASN A 132 1.60 5.30 8.87
N SER A 133 1.53 4.23 8.08
CA SER A 133 2.49 3.12 8.17
C SER A 133 3.94 3.58 7.99
N LYS A 134 4.17 4.68 7.26
CA LYS A 134 5.50 5.31 7.13
C LYS A 134 5.94 6.04 8.40
N PHE A 135 5.01 6.52 9.23
CA PHE A 135 5.33 7.16 10.51
C PHE A 135 5.95 6.15 11.49
N LEU A 136 5.50 4.89 11.45
CA LEU A 136 6.09 3.81 12.25
C LEU A 136 7.56 3.51 11.90
N VAL A 137 8.04 4.00 10.76
CA VAL A 137 9.43 3.83 10.27
C VAL A 137 10.36 4.94 10.77
N PHE A 138 9.85 5.95 11.49
CA PHE A 138 10.72 6.97 12.06
C PHE A 138 11.71 6.37 13.06
N THR A 139 12.94 6.88 13.05
CA THR A 139 13.96 6.41 13.99
C THR A 139 13.52 6.73 15.42
N LYS A 140 13.88 5.86 16.37
CA LYS A 140 13.65 6.07 17.80
C LYS A 140 14.07 7.47 18.25
N TYR A 141 15.12 8.02 17.64
CA TYR A 141 15.64 9.36 17.93
C TYR A 141 14.66 10.48 17.55
N LEU A 142 14.00 10.39 16.39
CA LEU A 142 13.03 11.40 15.99
C LEU A 142 11.78 11.35 16.87
N ILE A 143 11.29 10.15 17.19
CA ILE A 143 10.13 9.98 18.07
C ILE A 143 10.46 10.51 19.47
N SER A 144 11.62 10.16 20.03
CA SER A 144 12.10 10.71 21.30
C SER A 144 12.29 12.22 21.24
N PHE A 145 12.76 12.77 20.12
CA PHE A 145 12.91 14.21 19.97
C PHE A 145 11.55 14.92 19.94
N LEU A 146 10.62 14.51 19.08
CA LEU A 146 9.29 15.11 18.95
C LEU A 146 8.46 15.00 20.24
N SER A 147 8.63 13.91 20.99
CA SER A 147 7.98 13.73 22.29
C SER A 147 8.61 14.52 23.45
N GLY A 148 9.68 15.28 23.19
CA GLY A 148 10.41 16.01 24.24
C GLY A 148 11.27 15.14 25.13
N HIS A 149 11.55 13.90 24.73
CA HIS A 149 12.40 12.92 25.42
C HIS A 149 13.84 12.89 24.91
N GLY A 150 14.23 13.88 24.12
CA GLY A 150 15.59 14.05 23.65
C GLY A 150 16.56 14.53 24.75
N PRO A 151 17.87 14.59 24.46
CA PRO A 151 18.90 15.07 25.38
C PRO A 151 18.87 16.61 25.50
N LEU A 152 17.72 17.15 25.89
CA LEU A 152 17.47 18.59 25.99
C LEU A 152 17.53 19.05 27.46
N PRO A 153 18.00 20.27 27.75
CA PRO A 153 18.16 20.77 29.12
C PRO A 153 16.90 20.61 29.98
N TYR A 154 15.73 20.93 29.43
CA TYR A 154 14.44 20.79 30.12
C TYR A 154 14.15 19.33 30.52
N TYR A 155 14.30 18.40 29.57
CA TYR A 155 14.06 16.97 29.82
C TYR A 155 15.06 16.40 30.84
N LEU A 156 16.35 16.69 30.66
CA LEU A 156 17.39 16.18 31.55
C LEU A 156 17.28 16.74 32.98
N ASN A 157 16.86 17.99 33.14
CA ASN A 157 16.59 18.59 34.45
C ASN A 157 15.38 17.94 35.14
N ARG A 158 14.29 17.67 34.42
CA ARG A 158 13.12 16.93 34.96
C ARG A 158 13.52 15.58 35.55
N PHE A 159 14.49 14.89 34.95
CA PHE A 159 15.04 13.61 35.43
C PHE A 159 16.24 13.76 36.38
N LYS A 160 16.50 14.97 36.89
CA LYS A 160 17.59 15.27 37.84
C LYS A 160 18.99 14.92 37.32
N LYS A 161 19.18 14.91 36.00
CA LYS A 161 20.50 14.72 35.35
C LYS A 161 21.23 16.05 35.12
N LEU A 162 20.50 17.16 35.07
CA LEU A 162 21.04 18.52 35.03
C LEU A 162 20.43 19.37 36.14
N ASN A 163 21.18 20.34 36.62
CA ASN A 163 20.73 21.26 37.69
C ASN A 163 19.86 22.42 37.17
N SER A 164 19.81 22.64 35.85
CA SER A 164 19.03 23.70 35.23
C SER A 164 18.33 23.22 33.96
N SER A 165 17.11 23.71 33.72
CA SER A 165 16.33 23.47 32.50
C SER A 165 16.66 24.44 31.36
N LEU A 166 17.57 25.39 31.59
CA LEU A 166 17.89 26.47 30.65
C LEU A 166 18.97 26.06 29.64
N CYS A 167 18.86 26.56 28.40
CA CYS A 167 19.93 26.53 27.41
C CYS A 167 21.06 27.51 27.78
N PRO A 168 22.24 27.39 27.16
CA PRO A 168 23.29 28.42 27.24
C PRO A 168 22.81 29.82 26.81
N CYS A 169 21.77 29.88 25.98
CA CYS A 169 21.10 31.11 25.56
C CYS A 169 20.19 31.74 26.63
N GLY A 170 20.00 31.11 27.79
CA GLY A 170 19.15 31.62 28.88
C GLY A 170 17.66 31.30 28.75
N SER A 171 17.18 30.83 27.59
CA SER A 171 15.81 30.33 27.38
C SER A 171 15.62 28.90 27.90
N ILE A 172 14.37 28.44 28.01
CA ILE A 172 14.07 27.03 28.33
C ILE A 172 14.61 26.14 27.22
N GLY A 173 15.42 25.14 27.57
CA GLY A 173 15.98 24.20 26.62
C GLY A 173 15.01 23.06 26.32
N ASP A 174 13.86 23.36 25.75
CA ASP A 174 12.89 22.37 25.25
C ASP A 174 12.99 22.21 23.73
N VAL A 175 12.15 21.33 23.17
CA VAL A 175 12.15 21.03 21.73
C VAL A 175 11.67 22.23 20.92
N ASP A 176 10.72 23.01 21.43
CA ASP A 176 10.13 24.13 20.70
C ASP A 176 11.18 25.23 20.52
N GLN A 177 11.96 25.51 21.55
CA GLN A 177 13.14 26.37 21.43
C GLN A 177 14.14 25.78 20.42
N CYS A 178 14.42 24.48 20.46
CA CYS A 178 15.36 23.86 19.51
C CYS A 178 14.90 23.91 18.04
N VAL A 179 13.59 23.82 17.78
CA VAL A 179 13.02 23.73 16.42
C VAL A 179 12.65 25.09 15.85
N PHE A 180 12.07 25.99 16.66
CA PHE A 180 11.43 27.22 16.19
C PHE A 180 12.19 28.50 16.54
N SER A 181 13.27 28.43 17.33
CA SER A 181 14.10 29.61 17.59
C SER A 181 15.22 29.75 16.55
N ALA A 182 15.28 30.93 15.91
CA ALA A 182 16.23 31.24 14.84
C ALA A 182 17.71 31.36 15.29
N ASN A 183 18.02 31.15 16.58
CA ASN A 183 19.32 31.48 17.18
C ASN A 183 19.83 30.41 18.18
N THR A 184 19.81 29.12 17.83
CA THR A 184 20.54 28.12 18.63
C THR A 184 21.97 27.90 18.11
N PRO A 185 23.01 28.11 18.94
CA PRO A 185 24.34 27.59 18.64
C PRO A 185 24.29 26.07 18.64
N LYS A 186 24.92 25.43 17.65
CA LYS A 186 25.04 23.97 17.55
C LYS A 186 25.51 23.38 18.88
N ILE A 187 24.67 22.56 19.51
CA ILE A 187 25.06 21.75 20.68
C ILE A 187 26.10 20.75 20.19
N SER A 188 27.37 21.02 20.48
CA SER A 188 28.48 20.10 20.23
C SER A 188 28.47 19.06 21.33
N ILE A 189 28.02 17.85 21.01
CA ILE A 189 28.18 16.69 21.89
C ILE A 189 29.65 16.29 21.79
N GLN A 190 30.49 16.78 22.70
CA GLN A 190 31.80 16.17 22.92
C GLN A 190 31.57 14.82 23.60
N GLY A 191 31.79 13.75 22.85
CA GLY A 191 31.90 12.41 23.41
C GLY A 191 33.20 12.33 24.21
N ASN A 192 33.07 12.05 25.50
CA ASN A 192 34.24 11.63 26.28
C ASN A 192 34.61 10.21 25.88
N GLN A 193 35.89 10.04 25.56
CA GLN A 193 36.59 8.75 25.53
C GLN A 193 36.57 8.07 26.89
#